data_AF-A0A4Q1AST9-F1
#
_entry.id   AF-A0A4Q1AST9-F1
#
_cell.length_a   1.000
_cell.length_b   1.000
_cell.length_c   1.000
_cell.angle_alpha   90.00
_cell.angle_beta   90.00
_cell.angle_gamma   90.00
#
_symmetry.space_group_name_H-M   'P 1'
#
loop_
_entity.id
_entity.type
_entity.pdbx_description
1 polymer ?
#
loop_
_entity_poly.entity_id
_entity_poly.type
_entity_poly.pdbx_seq_one_letter_code
_entity_poly.pdbx_strand_id
1 'polypeptide(L)'
;MINETRLLNEANKYFLDKKFDKALFIYSQLSSNFPKNREYPIYALFCDIANEDEQKAMSLYDYFSLAKEENLEEAIKYVEDLINAYDGDMDKMMEILKELSSSTIDSLDAIKYEDFKRLIESRGSFRIAFEDIMFSTKVAIETKEDFFDFVDKLIENDFNSTAYSYLDGFNEYFSYDSKIEELYKKLEEKKIATNHK
;
A
#
# COMPACT_ATOMS: atom_id res chain seq x y z
N MET A 1 35.03 9.64 -22.41
CA MET A 1 34.91 9.72 -20.93
C MET A 1 33.61 10.41 -20.64
N ILE A 2 32.69 9.76 -19.92
CA ILE A 2 31.40 10.36 -19.57
C ILE A 2 31.68 11.46 -18.54
N ASN A 3 31.11 12.65 -18.75
CA ASN A 3 31.21 13.75 -17.79
C ASN A 3 30.05 13.62 -16.79
N GLU A 4 30.31 12.90 -15.71
CA GLU A 4 29.38 12.55 -14.63
C GLU A 4 28.66 13.79 -14.06
N THR A 5 29.42 14.81 -13.65
CA THR A 5 28.88 16.06 -13.10
C THR A 5 27.98 16.80 -14.09
N ARG A 6 28.36 16.82 -15.38
CA ARG A 6 27.54 17.47 -16.40
C ARG A 6 26.19 16.77 -16.57
N LEU A 7 26.19 15.43 -16.62
CA LEU A 7 24.96 14.65 -16.76
C LEU A 7 24.06 14.77 -15.52
N LEU A 8 24.63 14.73 -14.32
CA LEU A 8 23.88 14.90 -13.09
C LEU A 8 23.19 16.27 -13.03
N ASN A 9 23.92 17.34 -13.35
CA ASN A 9 23.35 18.69 -13.39
C ASN A 9 22.26 18.84 -14.46
N GLU A 10 22.44 18.19 -15.61
CA GLU A 10 21.45 18.17 -16.69
C GLU A 10 20.16 17.44 -16.26
N ALA A 11 20.29 16.28 -15.60
CA ALA A 11 19.17 15.52 -15.06
C ALA A 11 18.42 16.28 -13.96
N ASN A 12 19.15 16.88 -13.00
CA ASN A 12 18.58 17.71 -11.93
C ASN A 12 17.79 18.89 -12.50
N LYS A 13 18.29 19.52 -13.57
CA LYS A 13 17.56 20.58 -14.25
C LYS A 13 16.26 20.06 -14.88
N TYR A 14 16.30 18.90 -15.55
CA TYR A 14 15.08 18.31 -16.09
C TYR A 14 14.07 17.95 -15.00
N PHE A 15 14.53 17.43 -13.86
CA PHE A 15 13.67 17.12 -12.72
C PHE A 15 12.97 18.38 -12.16
N LEU A 16 13.74 19.44 -11.89
CA LEU A 16 13.20 20.71 -11.40
C LEU A 16 12.28 21.42 -12.41
N ASP A 17 12.52 21.21 -13.70
CA ASP A 17 11.64 21.65 -14.79
C ASP A 17 10.38 20.75 -14.95
N LYS A 18 10.20 19.75 -14.08
CA LYS A 18 9.11 18.75 -14.11
C LYS A 18 9.08 17.89 -15.39
N LYS A 19 10.22 17.71 -16.02
CA LYS A 19 10.40 16.86 -17.21
C LYS A 19 10.91 15.49 -16.77
N PHE A 20 10.11 14.79 -15.97
CA PHE A 20 10.52 13.57 -15.25
C PHE A 20 11.00 12.45 -16.18
N ASP A 21 10.36 12.21 -17.32
CA ASP A 21 10.83 11.22 -18.31
C ASP A 21 12.27 11.47 -18.80
N LYS A 22 12.61 12.75 -19.02
CA LYS A 22 13.94 13.15 -19.48
C LYS A 22 14.96 13.04 -18.37
N ALA A 23 14.56 13.38 -17.14
CA ALA A 23 15.39 13.24 -15.96
C ALA A 23 15.68 11.76 -15.68
N LEU A 24 14.64 10.91 -15.66
CA LEU A 24 14.71 9.46 -15.46
C LEU A 24 15.71 8.83 -16.41
N PHE A 25 15.59 9.11 -17.72
CA PHE A 25 16.51 8.56 -18.71
C PHE A 25 17.99 8.85 -18.38
N ILE A 26 18.32 10.07 -17.98
CA ILE A 26 19.70 10.46 -17.64
C ILE A 26 20.12 9.87 -16.29
N TYR A 27 19.25 9.84 -15.28
CA TYR A 27 19.54 9.19 -14.01
C TYR A 27 19.77 7.68 -14.16
N SER A 28 18.97 6.98 -14.97
CA SER A 28 19.21 5.55 -15.27
C SER A 28 20.55 5.33 -15.98
N GLN A 29 20.97 6.25 -16.87
CA GLN A 29 22.30 6.21 -17.46
C GLN A 29 23.40 6.41 -16.42
N LEU A 30 23.24 7.35 -15.50
CA LEU A 30 24.19 7.57 -14.40
C LEU A 30 24.30 6.31 -13.53
N SER A 31 23.18 5.73 -13.09
CA SER A 31 23.16 4.50 -12.30
C SER A 31 23.82 3.32 -13.02
N SER A 32 23.56 3.16 -14.33
CA SER A 32 24.16 2.08 -15.12
C SER A 32 25.67 2.25 -15.33
N ASN A 33 26.15 3.49 -15.49
CA ASN A 33 27.57 3.76 -15.74
C ASN A 33 28.39 3.79 -14.44
N PHE A 34 27.76 4.10 -13.31
CA PHE A 34 28.39 4.22 -11.99
C PHE A 34 27.69 3.30 -10.97
N PRO A 35 27.75 1.97 -11.14
CA PRO A 35 26.96 1.02 -10.34
C PRO A 35 27.34 0.95 -8.86
N LYS A 36 28.47 1.55 -8.46
CA LYS A 36 28.89 1.67 -7.06
C LYS A 36 28.36 2.94 -6.38
N ASN A 37 27.83 3.89 -7.15
CA ASN A 37 27.27 5.12 -6.62
C ASN A 37 25.81 4.87 -6.22
N ARG A 38 25.53 4.88 -4.91
CA ARG A 38 24.20 4.66 -4.35
C ARG A 38 23.28 5.88 -4.43
N GLU A 39 23.80 7.07 -4.76
CA GLU A 39 23.02 8.30 -4.90
C GLU A 39 22.18 8.29 -6.19
N TYR A 40 22.73 7.82 -7.31
CA TYR A 40 22.09 7.94 -8.62
C TYR A 40 20.77 7.16 -8.77
N PRO A 41 20.63 5.94 -8.21
CA PRO A 41 19.36 5.24 -8.18
C PRO A 41 18.25 6.02 -7.46
N ILE A 42 18.58 6.79 -6.42
CA ILE A 42 17.59 7.56 -5.65
C ILE A 42 16.92 8.64 -6.51
N TYR A 43 17.67 9.29 -7.41
CA TYR A 43 17.08 10.28 -8.30
C TYR A 43 16.18 9.68 -9.38
N ALA A 44 16.51 8.48 -9.87
CA ALA A 44 15.63 7.75 -10.80
C ALA A 44 14.30 7.43 -10.11
N LEU A 45 14.38 6.98 -8.85
CA LEU A 45 13.21 6.65 -8.03
C LEU A 45 12.31 7.86 -7.76
N PHE A 46 12.86 9.06 -7.56
CA PHE A 46 12.04 10.28 -7.50
C PHE A 46 11.28 10.55 -8.78
N CYS A 47 11.84 10.23 -9.95
CA CYS A 47 11.12 10.39 -11.22
C CYS A 47 9.96 9.41 -11.33
N ASP A 48 10.15 8.18 -10.84
CA ASP A 48 9.08 7.17 -10.80
C ASP A 48 7.96 7.62 -9.87
N ILE A 49 8.27 8.09 -8.66
CA ILE A 49 7.29 8.66 -7.73
C ILE A 49 6.58 9.86 -8.36
N ALA A 50 7.29 10.72 -9.10
CA ALA A 50 6.70 11.91 -9.70
C ALA A 50 5.62 11.61 -10.74
N ASN A 51 5.63 10.41 -11.34
CA ASN A 51 4.58 9.97 -12.26
C ASN A 51 3.26 9.66 -11.53
N GLU A 52 3.32 9.34 -10.24
CA GLU A 52 2.16 9.04 -9.39
C GLU A 52 1.77 10.23 -8.51
N ASP A 53 2.74 10.83 -7.84
CA ASP A 53 2.61 11.98 -6.94
C ASP A 53 3.80 12.94 -7.13
N GLU A 54 3.60 13.92 -8.02
CA GLU A 54 4.55 14.99 -8.32
C GLU A 54 4.98 15.77 -7.06
N GLN A 55 4.02 16.10 -6.19
CA GLN A 55 4.28 16.97 -5.04
C GLN A 55 5.15 16.25 -3.99
N LYS A 56 4.90 14.96 -3.79
CA LYS A 56 5.71 14.11 -2.91
C LYS A 56 7.12 13.93 -3.48
N ALA A 57 7.26 13.62 -4.77
CA ALA A 57 8.56 13.49 -5.40
C ALA A 57 9.42 14.76 -5.29
N MET A 58 8.81 15.92 -5.51
CA MET A 58 9.49 17.22 -5.36
C MET A 58 9.92 17.46 -3.90
N SER A 59 9.07 17.12 -2.93
CA SER A 59 9.39 17.27 -1.50
C SER A 59 10.54 16.35 -1.05
N LEU A 60 10.55 15.10 -1.53
CA LEU A 60 11.62 14.14 -1.25
C LEU A 60 12.94 14.55 -1.91
N TYR A 61 12.88 15.06 -3.14
CA TYR A 61 14.03 15.58 -3.85
C TYR A 61 14.66 16.78 -3.12
N ASP A 62 13.84 17.72 -2.65
CA ASP A 62 14.29 18.90 -1.91
C ASP A 62 14.96 18.49 -0.59
N TYR A 63 14.32 17.58 0.16
CA TYR A 63 14.90 17.01 1.38
C TYR A 63 16.25 16.34 1.10
N PHE A 64 16.31 15.42 0.12
CA PHE A 64 17.50 14.64 -0.18
C PHE A 64 18.66 15.52 -0.64
N SER A 65 18.37 16.55 -1.44
CA SER A 65 19.36 17.52 -1.93
C SER A 65 20.07 18.28 -0.81
N LEU A 66 19.42 18.48 0.33
CA LEU A 66 20.01 19.10 1.52
C LEU A 66 20.69 18.06 2.42
N ALA A 67 19.99 16.96 2.72
CA ALA A 67 20.46 15.95 3.67
C ALA A 67 21.73 15.23 3.20
N LYS A 68 21.90 15.04 1.88
CA LYS A 68 23.07 14.34 1.32
C LYS A 68 24.40 15.07 1.55
N GLU A 69 24.37 16.40 1.70
CA GLU A 69 25.55 17.22 1.97
C GLU A 69 26.08 17.01 3.39
N GLU A 70 25.18 16.63 4.32
CA GLU A 70 25.54 16.30 5.70
C GLU A 70 25.96 14.83 5.84
N ASN A 71 25.12 13.91 5.34
CA ASN A 71 25.38 12.48 5.39
C ASN A 71 24.62 11.74 4.28
N LEU A 72 25.32 11.45 3.18
CA LEU A 72 24.74 10.77 2.02
C LEU A 72 24.10 9.42 2.37
N GLU A 73 24.73 8.59 3.20
CA GLU A 73 24.17 7.25 3.49
C GLU A 73 22.93 7.31 4.38
N GLU A 74 22.87 8.27 5.29
CA GLU A 74 21.68 8.49 6.12
C GLU A 74 20.53 9.09 5.31
N ALA A 75 20.83 10.01 4.38
CA ALA A 75 19.85 10.56 3.45
C ALA A 75 19.29 9.48 2.50
N ILE A 76 20.17 8.62 1.97
CA ILE A 76 19.77 7.45 1.16
C ILE A 76 18.88 6.55 2.00
N LYS A 77 19.31 6.19 3.21
CA LYS A 77 18.55 5.30 4.09
C LYS A 77 17.18 5.88 4.44
N TYR A 78 17.07 7.17 4.71
CA TYR A 78 15.78 7.80 5.01
C TYR A 78 14.82 7.74 3.82
N VAL A 79 15.32 7.99 2.61
CA VAL A 79 14.52 7.87 1.39
C VAL A 79 14.15 6.42 1.13
N GLU A 80 15.10 5.49 1.25
CA GLU A 80 14.85 4.05 1.17
C GLU A 80 13.85 3.60 2.24
N ASP A 81 13.89 4.10 3.48
CA ASP A 81 12.97 3.75 4.56
C ASP A 81 11.57 4.35 4.33
N LEU A 82 11.47 5.58 3.82
CA LEU A 82 10.18 6.19 3.45
C LEU A 82 9.53 5.48 2.27
N ILE A 83 10.34 5.07 1.30
CA ILE A 83 9.86 4.33 0.14
C ILE A 83 9.58 2.91 0.54
N ASN A 84 10.40 2.24 1.34
CA ASN A 84 10.07 0.94 1.93
C ASN A 84 8.93 1.01 2.95
N ALA A 85 8.54 2.18 3.47
CA ALA A 85 7.29 2.32 4.22
C ALA A 85 6.10 2.49 3.29
N TYR A 86 6.34 2.88 2.03
CA TYR A 86 5.34 3.10 0.99
C TYR A 86 5.18 1.86 0.09
N ASP A 87 6.27 1.39 -0.53
CA ASP A 87 6.45 0.09 -1.19
C ASP A 87 6.44 -1.07 -0.19
N GLY A 88 6.82 -0.90 1.08
CA GLY A 88 6.63 -1.97 2.06
C GLY A 88 5.18 -2.22 2.45
N ASP A 89 4.26 -1.34 2.03
CA ASP A 89 2.82 -1.59 2.05
C ASP A 89 2.30 -2.17 0.73
N MET A 90 3.09 -2.19 -0.36
CA MET A 90 2.66 -2.68 -1.68
C MET A 90 3.48 -3.86 -2.23
N ASP A 91 4.80 -3.81 -2.20
CA ASP A 91 5.72 -4.91 -2.56
C ASP A 91 5.90 -5.92 -1.43
N LYS A 92 5.93 -5.48 -0.16
CA LYS A 92 5.80 -6.44 0.96
C LYS A 92 4.38 -6.98 1.01
N MET A 93 3.35 -6.23 0.63
CA MET A 93 2.01 -6.79 0.46
C MET A 93 1.94 -7.70 -0.75
N MET A 94 2.60 -7.43 -1.88
CA MET A 94 2.64 -8.35 -3.03
C MET A 94 3.52 -9.55 -2.75
N GLU A 95 4.60 -9.43 -1.99
CA GLU A 95 5.50 -10.53 -1.61
C GLU A 95 4.94 -11.30 -0.42
N ILE A 96 4.22 -10.69 0.52
CA ILE A 96 3.42 -11.38 1.55
C ILE A 96 2.14 -11.95 0.93
N LEU A 97 1.48 -11.30 -0.03
CA LEU A 97 0.39 -11.91 -0.78
C LEU A 97 0.93 -13.03 -1.66
N LYS A 98 2.12 -12.91 -2.23
CA LYS A 98 2.74 -13.91 -3.09
C LYS A 98 3.42 -15.01 -2.31
N GLU A 99 3.93 -14.79 -1.10
CA GLU A 99 4.44 -15.77 -0.14
C GLU A 99 3.28 -16.42 0.62
N LEU A 100 2.27 -15.68 1.10
CA LEU A 100 1.03 -16.27 1.58
C LEU A 100 0.37 -17.04 0.44
N SER A 101 0.42 -16.55 -0.79
CA SER A 101 -0.05 -17.35 -1.92
C SER A 101 0.89 -18.55 -2.14
N SER A 102 2.20 -18.43 -2.27
CA SER A 102 3.06 -19.56 -2.66
C SER A 102 3.39 -20.53 -1.53
N SER A 103 3.18 -20.14 -0.26
CA SER A 103 3.38 -20.99 0.92
C SER A 103 2.08 -21.35 1.65
N THR A 104 0.91 -20.80 1.23
CA THR A 104 -0.42 -21.26 1.69
C THR A 104 -1.46 -21.53 0.57
N ILE A 105 -1.12 -21.37 -0.73
CA ILE A 105 -2.02 -21.73 -1.86
C ILE A 105 -2.37 -23.21 -1.85
N ASP A 106 -1.52 -24.07 -1.28
CA ASP A 106 -1.84 -25.49 -1.23
C ASP A 106 -2.77 -25.87 -0.05
N SER A 107 -3.33 -24.92 0.74
CA SER A 107 -4.14 -25.30 1.91
C SER A 107 -5.35 -24.45 2.32
N LEU A 108 -5.64 -23.29 1.71
CA LEU A 108 -6.86 -22.53 2.02
C LEU A 108 -7.76 -22.43 0.79
N ASP A 109 -8.93 -23.07 0.84
CA ASP A 109 -9.94 -22.96 -0.21
C ASP A 109 -10.43 -21.50 -0.30
N ALA A 110 -10.70 -21.01 -1.51
CA ALA A 110 -11.36 -19.72 -1.70
C ALA A 110 -12.84 -19.97 -2.01
N ILE A 111 -13.74 -19.29 -1.28
CA ILE A 111 -15.17 -19.28 -1.58
C ILE A 111 -15.58 -17.89 -2.03
N LYS A 112 -16.47 -17.82 -3.01
CA LYS A 112 -17.09 -16.54 -3.40
C LYS A 112 -17.98 -16.03 -2.28
N TYR A 113 -18.14 -14.72 -2.19
CA TYR A 113 -19.05 -14.15 -1.20
C TYR A 113 -20.49 -14.64 -1.34
N GLU A 114 -20.95 -14.89 -2.57
CA GLU A 114 -22.27 -15.50 -2.79
C GLU A 114 -22.39 -16.92 -2.18
N ASP A 115 -21.33 -17.72 -2.28
CA ASP A 115 -21.31 -19.06 -1.68
C ASP A 115 -21.21 -18.97 -0.15
N PHE A 116 -20.52 -17.95 0.36
CA PHE A 116 -20.53 -17.65 1.78
C PHE A 116 -21.93 -17.23 2.28
N LYS A 117 -22.68 -16.42 1.52
CA LYS A 117 -24.08 -16.09 1.84
C LYS A 117 -24.95 -17.36 1.97
N ARG A 118 -24.77 -18.33 1.06
CA ARG A 118 -25.47 -19.63 1.15
C ARG A 118 -25.04 -20.42 2.39
N LEU A 119 -23.77 -20.35 2.78
CA LEU A 119 -23.29 -20.98 4.01
C LEU A 119 -23.93 -20.32 5.25
N ILE A 120 -24.07 -19.00 5.26
CA ILE A 120 -24.74 -18.26 6.33
C ILE A 120 -26.19 -18.72 6.48
N GLU A 121 -26.92 -18.86 5.36
CA GLU A 121 -28.28 -19.39 5.34
C GLU A 121 -28.34 -20.83 5.89
N SER A 122 -27.41 -21.68 5.47
CA SER A 122 -27.34 -23.08 5.93
C SER A 122 -26.99 -23.20 7.41
N ARG A 123 -26.15 -22.32 7.95
CA ARG A 123 -25.72 -22.33 9.36
C ARG A 123 -26.66 -21.54 10.27
N GLY A 124 -27.53 -20.71 9.68
CA GLY A 124 -28.50 -19.87 10.38
C GLY A 124 -27.91 -18.61 11.03
N SER A 125 -26.61 -18.35 10.91
CA SER A 125 -25.94 -17.19 11.50
C SER A 125 -24.64 -16.86 10.78
N PHE A 126 -24.41 -15.56 10.54
CA PHE A 126 -23.15 -15.07 9.99
C PHE A 126 -21.98 -15.46 10.89
N ARG A 127 -22.14 -15.28 12.20
CA ARG A 127 -21.10 -15.58 13.17
C ARG A 127 -20.64 -17.04 13.10
N ILE A 128 -21.58 -17.98 13.08
CA ILE A 128 -21.28 -19.41 13.03
C ILE A 128 -20.60 -19.75 11.69
N ALA A 129 -21.16 -19.27 10.58
CA ALA A 129 -20.60 -19.52 9.27
C ALA A 129 -19.19 -18.92 9.12
N PHE A 130 -18.94 -17.74 9.69
CA PHE A 130 -17.64 -17.08 9.63
C PHE A 130 -16.60 -17.79 10.50
N GLU A 131 -16.94 -18.13 11.75
CA GLU A 131 -16.04 -18.87 12.66
C GLU A 131 -15.64 -20.24 12.07
N ASP A 132 -16.54 -20.90 11.33
CA ASP A 132 -16.27 -22.17 10.64
C ASP A 132 -15.19 -22.07 9.56
N ILE A 133 -15.07 -20.92 8.90
CA ILE A 133 -14.26 -20.77 7.69
C ILE A 133 -13.08 -19.83 7.84
N MET A 134 -13.09 -18.91 8.82
CA MET A 134 -12.14 -17.79 8.92
C MET A 134 -10.67 -18.22 9.04
N PHE A 135 -10.40 -19.47 9.44
CA PHE A 135 -9.06 -20.04 9.54
C PHE A 135 -8.64 -20.87 8.33
N SER A 136 -9.60 -21.37 7.55
CA SER A 136 -9.39 -22.39 6.51
C SER A 136 -9.74 -21.91 5.11
N THR A 137 -10.48 -20.81 5.00
CA THR A 137 -11.10 -20.39 3.74
C THR A 137 -11.08 -18.86 3.61
N LYS A 138 -10.75 -18.36 2.43
CA LYS A 138 -10.85 -16.92 2.11
C LYS A 138 -12.17 -16.61 1.42
N VAL A 139 -12.83 -15.54 1.86
CA VAL A 139 -14.02 -15.00 1.19
C VAL A 139 -13.56 -14.05 0.08
N ALA A 140 -13.77 -14.46 -1.17
CA ALA A 140 -13.46 -13.65 -2.34
C ALA A 140 -14.58 -12.62 -2.58
N ILE A 141 -14.21 -11.33 -2.56
CA ILE A 141 -15.09 -10.19 -2.78
C ILE A 141 -14.90 -9.68 -4.22
N GLU A 142 -15.97 -9.63 -5.00
CA GLU A 142 -15.92 -9.25 -6.42
C GLU A 142 -16.46 -7.84 -6.69
N THR A 143 -17.33 -7.30 -5.80
CA THR A 143 -17.98 -6.01 -5.97
C THR A 143 -17.84 -5.13 -4.74
N LYS A 144 -18.00 -3.82 -4.95
CA LYS A 144 -17.97 -2.82 -3.88
C LYS A 144 -19.16 -2.98 -2.92
N GLU A 145 -20.32 -3.34 -3.45
CA GLU A 145 -21.52 -3.65 -2.67
C GLU A 145 -21.30 -4.85 -1.76
N ASP A 146 -20.68 -5.91 -2.28
CA ASP A 146 -20.34 -7.11 -1.51
C ASP A 146 -19.33 -6.83 -0.41
N PHE A 147 -18.35 -5.97 -0.69
CA PHE A 147 -17.40 -5.50 0.32
C PHE A 147 -18.12 -4.81 1.48
N PHE A 148 -18.98 -3.83 1.18
CA PHE A 148 -19.70 -3.10 2.21
C PHE A 148 -20.62 -4.00 3.04
N ASP A 149 -21.36 -4.90 2.38
CA ASP A 149 -22.23 -5.85 3.07
C ASP A 149 -21.42 -6.80 3.97
N PHE A 150 -20.28 -7.31 3.49
CA PHE A 150 -19.43 -8.20 4.27
C PHE A 150 -18.85 -7.51 5.52
N VAL A 151 -18.31 -6.30 5.36
CA VAL A 151 -17.76 -5.51 6.48
C VAL A 151 -18.85 -5.14 7.47
N ASP A 152 -20.03 -4.72 6.98
CA ASP A 152 -21.15 -4.41 7.86
C ASP A 152 -21.56 -5.63 8.71
N LYS A 153 -21.59 -6.82 8.09
CA LYS A 153 -21.88 -8.07 8.80
C LYS A 153 -20.82 -8.45 9.82
N LEU A 154 -19.53 -8.19 9.55
CA LEU A 154 -18.47 -8.35 10.55
C LEU A 154 -18.72 -7.48 11.78
N ILE A 155 -19.07 -6.20 11.57
CA ILE A 155 -19.36 -5.24 12.64
C ILE A 155 -20.60 -5.67 13.42
N GLU A 156 -21.69 -6.04 12.74
CA GLU A 156 -22.93 -6.50 13.37
C GLU A 156 -22.71 -7.71 14.29
N ASN A 157 -21.77 -8.59 13.94
CA ASN A 157 -21.45 -9.82 14.67
C ASN A 157 -20.21 -9.70 15.59
N ASP A 158 -19.80 -8.48 15.93
CA ASP A 158 -18.71 -8.16 16.88
C ASP A 158 -17.29 -8.57 16.43
N PHE A 159 -17.10 -8.88 15.15
CA PHE A 159 -15.76 -9.06 14.54
C PHE A 159 -15.10 -7.73 14.21
N ASN A 160 -15.10 -6.80 15.17
CA ASN A 160 -14.70 -5.41 14.96
C ASN A 160 -13.24 -5.28 14.52
N SER A 161 -12.32 -6.05 15.12
CA SER A 161 -10.90 -6.05 14.72
C SER A 161 -10.72 -6.50 13.28
N THR A 162 -11.43 -7.55 12.86
CA THR A 162 -11.43 -8.03 11.49
C THR A 162 -12.00 -6.97 10.55
N ALA A 163 -13.12 -6.33 10.91
CA ALA A 163 -13.70 -5.24 10.13
C ALA A 163 -12.73 -4.05 9.96
N TYR A 164 -11.99 -3.65 11.01
CA TYR A 164 -10.94 -2.63 10.91
C TYR A 164 -9.86 -3.04 9.91
N SER A 165 -9.35 -4.27 9.98
CA SER A 165 -8.33 -4.75 9.04
C SER A 165 -8.81 -4.72 7.58
N TYR A 166 -10.09 -5.00 7.32
CA TYR A 166 -10.67 -4.89 5.98
C TYR A 166 -10.88 -3.43 5.56
N LEU A 167 -11.30 -2.52 6.44
CA LEU A 167 -11.46 -1.11 6.07
C LEU A 167 -10.12 -0.42 5.83
N ASP A 168 -9.13 -0.65 6.71
CA ASP A 168 -7.80 -0.05 6.60
C ASP A 168 -7.09 -0.50 5.33
N GLY A 169 -7.22 -1.79 4.96
CA GLY A 169 -6.63 -2.33 3.72
C GLY A 169 -7.27 -1.82 2.43
N PHE A 170 -8.42 -1.13 2.50
CA PHE A 170 -9.13 -0.59 1.34
C PHE A 170 -9.32 0.94 1.40
N ASN A 171 -8.77 1.61 2.41
CA ASN A 171 -8.94 3.04 2.67
C ASN A 171 -8.46 3.92 1.49
N GLU A 172 -7.40 3.50 0.81
CA GLU A 172 -6.86 4.21 -0.36
C GLU A 172 -7.73 4.05 -1.63
N TYR A 173 -8.52 2.97 -1.73
CA TYR A 173 -9.39 2.70 -2.88
C TYR A 173 -10.76 3.39 -2.79
N PHE A 174 -11.19 3.73 -1.58
CA PHE A 174 -12.51 4.31 -1.30
C PHE A 174 -12.45 5.67 -0.64
N SER A 175 -11.32 6.38 -0.77
CA SER A 175 -11.18 7.76 -0.29
C SER A 175 -12.38 8.59 -0.75
N TYR A 176 -13.07 9.22 0.21
CA TYR A 176 -14.30 10.03 0.03
C TYR A 176 -15.62 9.27 -0.21
N ASP A 177 -15.68 7.94 -0.04
CA ASP A 177 -16.96 7.23 -0.06
C ASP A 177 -17.70 7.36 1.28
N SER A 178 -18.89 7.97 1.25
CA SER A 178 -19.75 8.17 2.42
C SER A 178 -20.09 6.87 3.17
N LYS A 179 -20.12 5.72 2.50
CA LYS A 179 -20.37 4.42 3.17
C LYS A 179 -19.19 3.97 4.03
N ILE A 180 -17.95 4.29 3.66
CA ILE A 180 -16.78 3.96 4.49
C ILE A 180 -16.82 4.77 5.79
N GLU A 181 -17.16 6.06 5.70
CA GLU A 181 -17.34 6.92 6.86
C GLU A 181 -18.45 6.39 7.79
N GLU A 182 -19.57 5.92 7.24
CA GLU A 182 -20.64 5.28 8.00
C GLU A 182 -20.16 4.01 8.73
N LEU A 183 -19.36 3.16 8.07
CA LEU A 183 -18.83 1.93 8.67
C LEU A 183 -17.83 2.21 9.80
N TYR A 184 -16.92 3.17 9.62
CA TYR A 184 -16.01 3.61 10.70
C TYR A 184 -16.79 4.19 11.88
N LYS A 185 -17.82 5.01 11.63
CA LYS A 185 -18.68 5.53 12.69
C LYS A 185 -19.41 4.42 13.44
N LYS A 186 -19.95 3.41 12.73
CA LYS A 186 -20.61 2.24 13.33
C LYS A 186 -19.65 1.45 14.23
N LEU A 187 -18.38 1.33 13.83
CA LEU A 187 -17.32 0.70 14.63
C LEU A 187 -16.96 1.50 15.89
N GLU A 188 -16.87 2.83 15.78
CA GLU A 188 -16.61 3.71 16.93
C GLU A 188 -17.75 3.68 17.95
N GLU A 189 -18.99 3.73 17.50
CA GLU A 189 -20.19 3.62 18.34
C GLU A 189 -20.21 2.28 19.10
N LYS A 190 -19.88 1.17 18.43
CA LYS A 190 -19.76 -0.13 19.09
C LYS A 190 -18.64 -0.17 20.12
N LYS A 191 -17.47 0.42 19.84
CA LYS A 191 -16.32 0.47 20.77
C LYS A 191 -16.64 1.26 22.05
N ILE A 192 -17.39 2.36 21.92
CA ILE A 192 -17.84 3.17 23.06
C ILE A 192 -18.84 2.38 23.92
N ALA A 193 -19.75 1.62 23.30
CA ALA A 193 -20.73 0.80 24.02
C ALA A 193 -20.09 -0.35 24.83
N THR A 194 -18.99 -0.94 24.36
CA THR A 194 -18.25 -1.99 25.11
C THR A 194 -17.41 -1.44 26.26
N ASN A 195 -16.96 -0.19 26.19
CA ASN A 195 -16.17 0.45 27.26
C ASN A 195 -17.03 0.99 28.43
N HIS A 196 -18.35 1.01 28.27
CA HIS A 196 -19.32 1.46 29.29
C HIS A 196 -20.08 0.32 29.99
N LYS A 197 -19.65 -0.93 29.83
CA LYS A 197 -20.15 -2.10 30.58
C LYS A 197 -19.04 -2.68 31.46
#